data_AF-A0A929XGI0-F1
#
_entry.id   AF-A0A929XGI0-F1
#
_cell.length_a   1.000
_cell.length_b   1.000
_cell.length_c   1.000
_cell.angle_alpha   90.00
_cell.angle_beta   90.00
_cell.angle_gamma   90.00
#
_symmetry.space_group_name_H-M   'P 1'
#
loop_
_entity.id
_entity.type
_entity.pdbx_description
1 polymer ?
#
loop_
_entity_poly.entity_id
_entity_poly.type
_entity_poly.pdbx_seq_one_letter_code
_entity_poly.pdbx_strand_id
1 'polypeptide(L)'
;MSQNRQNNKKNNESKEKKKKNIFKDILISIIVFIISGLLITYIYLIITGQTAIIDKIFAKVFKEEKSYSYTDYITDLNNDNVSIVDITSGSDKATVVLKSDEQKKIEKEIKEKIEKNPEFKDLSKEAKLSKIREEILKNREERKEELKKLKENNTSEYDKKLKEAKERTRKLNIPTLNSFSEFMQNKIAEGKNVEFVIKEIPAFTVVMSRIVALLPTIMFMILIYLTLKMYGTGKSRTSI
;
A
#
# COMPACT_ATOMS: atom_id res chain seq x y z
N MET A 1 18.15 44.81 -33.94
CA MET A 1 17.63 43.45 -34.22
C MET A 1 17.40 42.55 -32.98
N SER A 2 17.87 42.92 -31.78
CA SER A 2 17.79 42.09 -30.56
C SER A 2 16.44 42.17 -29.79
N GLN A 3 15.82 43.35 -29.69
CA GLN A 3 14.60 43.53 -28.88
C GLN A 3 13.36 42.78 -29.43
N ASN A 4 13.25 42.62 -30.75
CA ASN A 4 12.10 41.96 -31.37
C ASN A 4 12.10 40.43 -31.14
N ARG A 5 13.27 39.81 -30.92
CA ARG A 5 13.39 38.39 -30.55
C ARG A 5 13.02 38.14 -29.08
N GLN A 6 13.36 39.05 -28.16
CA GLN A 6 13.00 38.91 -26.75
C GLN A 6 11.50 39.09 -26.48
N ASN A 7 10.83 40.02 -27.19
CA ASN A 7 9.38 40.22 -27.05
C ASN A 7 8.57 39.04 -27.59
N ASN A 8 8.98 38.42 -28.70
CA ASN A 8 8.33 37.22 -29.21
C ASN A 8 8.49 36.00 -28.29
N LYS A 9 9.66 35.86 -27.63
CA LYS A 9 9.90 34.77 -26.66
C LYS A 9 9.05 34.94 -25.39
N LYS A 10 8.96 36.16 -24.83
CA LYS A 10 8.09 36.47 -23.68
C LYS A 10 6.59 36.28 -23.99
N ASN A 11 6.14 36.64 -25.20
CA ASN A 11 4.74 36.43 -25.61
C ASN A 11 4.37 34.97 -25.85
N ASN A 12 5.32 34.15 -26.31
CA ASN A 12 5.08 32.71 -26.46
C ASN A 12 5.06 32.01 -25.10
N GLU A 13 5.97 32.34 -24.18
CA GLU A 13 5.95 31.80 -22.81
C GLU A 13 4.69 32.20 -22.03
N SER A 14 4.15 33.42 -22.22
CA SER A 14 2.92 33.87 -21.54
C SER A 14 1.67 33.17 -22.08
N LYS A 15 1.58 32.96 -23.41
CA LYS A 15 0.48 32.21 -24.04
C LYS A 15 0.51 30.73 -23.67
N GLU A 16 1.69 30.14 -23.58
CA GLU A 16 1.87 28.73 -23.18
C GLU A 16 1.52 28.51 -21.71
N LYS A 17 1.93 29.42 -20.81
CA LYS A 17 1.50 29.44 -19.40
C LYS A 17 -0.02 29.60 -19.26
N LYS A 18 -0.64 30.48 -20.06
CA LYS A 18 -2.10 30.71 -20.04
C LYS A 18 -2.88 29.48 -20.53
N LYS A 19 -2.44 28.83 -21.62
CA LYS A 19 -3.01 27.55 -22.08
C LYS A 19 -2.86 26.46 -21.01
N LYS A 20 -1.70 26.32 -20.39
CA LYS A 20 -1.45 25.33 -19.33
C LYS A 20 -2.36 25.52 -18.11
N ASN A 21 -2.71 26.76 -17.77
CA ASN A 21 -3.66 27.06 -16.70
C ASN A 21 -5.09 26.67 -17.08
N ILE A 22 -5.53 26.97 -18.30
CA ILE A 22 -6.86 26.57 -18.80
C ILE A 22 -7.03 25.05 -18.82
N PHE A 23 -6.00 24.30 -19.24
CA PHE A 23 -6.04 22.84 -19.19
C PHE A 23 -6.12 22.28 -17.77
N LYS A 24 -5.46 22.91 -16.79
CA LYS A 24 -5.58 22.52 -15.37
C LYS A 24 -6.99 22.79 -14.85
N ASP A 25 -7.58 23.93 -15.20
CA ASP A 25 -8.94 24.29 -14.76
C ASP A 25 -10.00 23.35 -15.35
N ILE A 26 -9.83 22.93 -16.61
CA ILE A 26 -10.68 21.90 -17.24
C ILE A 26 -10.52 20.55 -16.53
N LEU A 27 -9.28 20.14 -16.22
CA LEU A 27 -9.01 18.89 -15.49
C LEU A 27 -9.67 18.89 -14.10
N ILE A 28 -9.56 20.02 -13.38
CA ILE A 28 -10.17 20.20 -12.06
C ILE A 28 -11.70 20.14 -12.16
N SER A 29 -12.29 20.80 -13.16
CA SER A 29 -13.73 20.76 -13.39
C SER A 29 -14.24 19.34 -13.65
N ILE A 30 -13.50 18.54 -14.43
CA ILE A 30 -13.84 17.13 -14.69
C ILE A 30 -13.78 16.31 -13.39
N ILE A 31 -12.72 16.48 -12.59
CA ILE A 31 -12.59 15.79 -11.30
C ILE A 31 -13.74 16.16 -10.35
N VAL A 32 -14.10 17.45 -10.27
CA VAL A 32 -15.20 17.93 -9.45
C VAL A 32 -16.54 17.35 -9.91
N PHE A 33 -16.77 17.28 -11.22
CA PHE A 33 -17.98 16.68 -11.79
C PHE A 33 -18.09 15.19 -11.43
N ILE A 34 -17.00 14.43 -11.55
CA ILE A 34 -16.95 13.02 -11.15
C ILE A 34 -17.26 12.86 -9.66
N ILE A 35 -16.65 13.68 -8.80
CA ILE A 35 -16.90 13.64 -7.35
C ILE A 35 -18.36 13.97 -7.02
N SER A 36 -18.94 14.99 -7.67
CA SER A 36 -20.35 15.34 -7.47
C SER A 36 -21.30 14.23 -7.92
N GLY A 37 -21.01 13.55 -9.03
CA GLY A 37 -21.78 12.40 -9.50
C GLY A 37 -21.75 11.26 -8.49
N LEU A 38 -20.56 10.94 -7.96
CA LEU A 38 -20.41 9.93 -6.91
C LEU A 38 -21.20 10.29 -5.64
N LEU A 39 -21.17 11.55 -5.20
CA LEU A 39 -21.95 12.01 -4.04
C LEU A 39 -23.47 11.90 -4.26
N ILE A 40 -23.97 12.29 -5.44
CA ILE A 40 -25.40 12.19 -5.76
C ILE A 40 -25.84 10.73 -5.79
N THR A 41 -25.05 9.84 -6.39
CA THR A 41 -25.36 8.39 -6.39
C THR A 41 -25.35 7.79 -4.99
N TYR A 42 -24.44 8.22 -4.13
CA TYR A 42 -24.38 7.80 -2.73
C TYR A 42 -25.61 8.25 -1.94
N ILE A 43 -26.04 9.51 -2.11
CA ILE A 43 -27.26 10.05 -1.49
C ILE A 43 -28.51 9.31 -1.98
N TYR A 44 -28.61 9.02 -3.28
CA TYR A 44 -29.73 8.26 -3.85
C TYR A 44 -29.84 6.85 -3.24
N LEU A 45 -28.72 6.16 -3.03
CA LEU A 45 -28.69 4.84 -2.38
C LEU A 45 -29.15 4.88 -0.92
N ILE A 46 -28.87 5.98 -0.19
CA ILE A 46 -29.36 6.19 1.17
C ILE A 46 -30.88 6.42 1.17
N ILE A 47 -31.38 7.31 0.29
CA ILE A 47 -32.81 7.65 0.21
C ILE A 47 -33.66 6.44 -0.19
N THR A 48 -33.17 5.61 -1.10
CA THR A 48 -33.87 4.40 -1.58
C THR A 48 -33.80 3.22 -0.60
N GLY A 49 -33.17 3.39 0.56
CA GLY A 49 -33.06 2.35 1.59
C GLY A 49 -32.14 1.18 1.21
N GLN A 50 -31.33 1.32 0.15
CA GLN A 50 -30.41 0.28 -0.33
C GLN A 50 -29.10 0.28 0.45
N THR A 51 -29.17 0.48 1.77
CA THR A 51 -28.01 0.50 2.68
C THR A 51 -27.22 -0.80 2.64
N ALA A 52 -27.87 -1.93 2.36
CA ALA A 52 -27.20 -3.22 2.18
C ALA A 52 -26.15 -3.23 1.05
N ILE A 53 -26.31 -2.41 0.01
CA ILE A 53 -25.31 -2.26 -1.06
C ILE A 53 -24.13 -1.42 -0.54
N ILE A 54 -24.42 -0.35 0.21
CA ILE A 54 -23.42 0.49 0.86
C ILE A 54 -22.60 -0.34 1.85
N ASP A 55 -23.25 -1.13 2.69
CA ASP A 55 -22.62 -2.01 3.69
C ASP A 55 -21.77 -3.10 3.03
N LYS A 56 -22.23 -3.70 1.92
CA LYS A 56 -21.40 -4.65 1.15
C LYS A 56 -20.17 -4.00 0.55
N ILE A 57 -20.28 -2.77 0.05
CA ILE A 57 -19.15 -2.00 -0.50
C ILE A 57 -18.21 -1.62 0.64
N PHE A 58 -18.71 -1.06 1.74
CA PHE A 58 -17.93 -0.70 2.92
C PHE A 58 -17.24 -1.91 3.54
N ALA A 59 -17.94 -3.02 3.76
CA ALA A 59 -17.36 -4.24 4.30
C ALA A 59 -16.32 -4.88 3.37
N LYS A 60 -16.41 -4.65 2.05
CA LYS A 60 -15.41 -5.11 1.08
C LYS A 60 -14.18 -4.18 1.04
N VAL A 61 -14.38 -2.88 1.23
CA VAL A 61 -13.34 -1.84 1.19
C VAL A 61 -12.58 -1.76 2.52
N PHE A 62 -13.29 -1.87 3.64
CA PHE A 62 -12.79 -1.78 5.01
C PHE A 62 -12.80 -3.12 5.73
N LYS A 63 -12.76 -4.24 4.98
CA LYS A 63 -12.68 -5.57 5.60
C LYS A 63 -11.49 -5.59 6.55
N GLU A 64 -11.75 -5.66 7.85
CA GLU A 64 -10.68 -5.65 8.84
C GLU A 64 -9.76 -6.84 8.56
N GLU A 65 -8.52 -6.52 8.22
CA GLU A 65 -7.51 -7.54 8.07
C GLU A 65 -7.27 -8.19 9.43
N LYS A 66 -7.19 -9.53 9.44
CA LYS A 66 -7.05 -10.29 10.68
C LYS A 66 -5.80 -9.82 11.44
N SER A 67 -5.99 -9.35 12.66
CA SER A 67 -4.90 -8.95 13.55
C SER A 67 -4.00 -10.15 13.87
N TYR A 68 -2.70 -9.88 14.04
CA TYR A 68 -1.71 -10.84 14.46
C TYR A 68 -1.08 -10.40 15.78
N SER A 69 -1.15 -11.25 16.80
CA SER A 69 -0.38 -11.04 18.03
C SER A 69 1.11 -11.16 17.74
N TYR A 70 1.91 -10.33 18.41
CA TYR A 70 3.37 -10.40 18.30
C TYR A 70 3.90 -11.76 18.77
N THR A 71 3.33 -12.33 19.85
CA THR A 71 3.75 -13.64 20.38
C THR A 71 3.48 -14.77 19.39
N ASP A 72 2.30 -14.80 18.78
CA ASP A 72 1.93 -15.81 17.80
C ASP A 72 2.80 -15.69 16.56
N TYR A 73 3.07 -14.46 16.12
CA TYR A 73 3.98 -14.19 15.03
C TYR A 73 5.39 -14.73 15.28
N ILE A 74 5.98 -14.45 16.44
CA ILE A 74 7.32 -14.94 16.79
C ILE A 74 7.32 -16.47 16.81
N THR A 75 6.27 -17.09 17.35
CA THR A 75 6.11 -18.56 17.38
C THR A 75 6.08 -19.13 15.96
N ASP A 76 5.23 -18.58 15.10
CA ASP A 76 5.12 -19.03 13.70
C ASP A 76 6.38 -18.76 12.89
N LEU A 77 7.08 -17.64 13.15
CA LEU A 77 8.36 -17.35 12.52
C LEU A 77 9.43 -18.37 12.93
N ASN A 78 9.49 -18.71 14.22
CA ASN A 78 10.40 -19.71 14.73
C ASN A 78 10.07 -21.11 14.19
N ASN A 79 8.80 -21.41 13.97
CA ASN A 79 8.33 -22.66 13.36
C ASN A 79 8.41 -22.67 11.82
N ASP A 80 9.02 -21.66 11.20
CA ASP A 80 9.17 -21.55 9.74
C ASP A 80 7.79 -21.57 9.02
N ASN A 81 6.74 -21.06 9.67
CA ASN A 81 5.38 -20.95 9.12
C ASN A 81 5.12 -19.63 8.38
N VAL A 82 6.01 -18.64 8.51
CA VAL A 82 5.88 -17.31 7.90
C VAL A 82 6.54 -17.29 6.52
N SER A 83 5.83 -16.80 5.50
CA SER A 83 6.29 -16.74 4.10
C SER A 83 6.85 -15.37 3.76
N ILE A 84 6.08 -14.30 4.03
CA ILE A 84 6.42 -12.93 3.67
C ILE A 84 6.10 -12.03 4.86
N VAL A 85 6.98 -11.09 5.12
CA VAL A 85 6.77 -9.96 6.01
C VAL A 85 7.03 -8.70 5.20
N ASP A 86 5.99 -7.92 4.94
CA ASP A 86 6.09 -6.66 4.22
C ASP A 86 5.68 -5.47 5.11
N ILE A 87 6.52 -4.43 5.10
CA ILE A 87 6.29 -3.22 5.87
C ILE A 87 6.48 -2.00 5.00
N THR A 88 5.64 -0.99 5.19
CA THR A 88 5.84 0.32 4.55
C THR A 88 6.72 1.17 5.46
N SER A 89 7.73 1.84 4.90
CA SER A 89 8.60 2.75 5.64
C SER A 89 7.76 3.77 6.42
N GLY A 90 8.13 4.05 7.67
CA GLY A 90 7.35 4.93 8.55
C GLY A 90 6.03 4.34 9.09
N SER A 91 5.70 3.09 8.78
CA SER A 91 4.57 2.36 9.38
C SER A 91 5.00 1.66 10.68
N ASP A 92 4.10 1.62 11.65
CA ASP A 92 4.15 0.77 12.85
C ASP A 92 3.47 -0.60 12.62
N LYS A 93 2.93 -0.82 11.41
CA LYS A 93 2.25 -2.04 11.01
C LYS A 93 2.98 -2.75 9.89
N ALA A 94 3.26 -4.02 10.12
CA ALA A 94 3.69 -4.97 9.11
C ALA A 94 2.51 -5.83 8.64
N THR A 95 2.60 -6.29 7.41
CA THR A 95 1.70 -7.28 6.84
C THR A 95 2.48 -8.59 6.77
N VAL A 96 1.85 -9.67 7.23
CA VAL A 96 2.50 -10.97 7.38
C VAL A 96 1.68 -12.02 6.65
N VAL A 97 2.30 -12.74 5.72
CA VAL A 97 1.67 -13.81 4.96
C VAL A 97 2.21 -15.14 5.45
N LEU A 98 1.32 -16.01 5.94
CA LEU A 98 1.68 -17.38 6.34
C LEU A 98 1.91 -18.27 5.11
N LYS A 99 2.80 -19.26 5.22
CA LYS A 99 3.03 -20.25 4.16
C LYS A 99 1.77 -21.05 3.88
N SER A 100 1.52 -21.34 2.60
CA SER A 100 0.49 -22.32 2.20
C SER A 100 0.96 -23.74 2.48
N ASP A 101 0.04 -24.70 2.49
CA ASP A 101 0.38 -26.12 2.65
C ASP A 101 1.27 -26.63 1.52
N GLU A 102 1.06 -26.14 0.28
CA GLU A 102 1.93 -26.42 -0.85
C GLU A 102 3.37 -25.94 -0.60
N GLN A 103 3.54 -24.71 -0.08
CA GLN A 103 4.87 -24.19 0.25
C GLN A 103 5.56 -25.05 1.31
N LYS A 104 4.84 -25.43 2.38
CA LYS A 104 5.38 -26.30 3.44
C LYS A 104 5.80 -27.66 2.90
N LYS A 105 5.02 -28.27 1.99
CA LYS A 105 5.34 -29.55 1.36
C LYS A 105 6.60 -29.44 0.50
N ILE A 106 6.67 -28.45 -0.40
CA ILE A 106 7.82 -28.23 -1.28
C ILE A 106 9.10 -28.00 -0.47
N GLU A 107 9.06 -27.13 0.55
CA GLU A 107 10.22 -26.88 1.39
C GLU A 107 10.67 -28.13 2.16
N LYS A 108 9.73 -28.96 2.63
CA LYS A 108 10.05 -30.22 3.28
C LYS A 108 10.69 -31.21 2.30
N GLU A 109 10.16 -31.32 1.08
CA GLU A 109 10.73 -32.15 0.03
C GLU A 109 12.15 -31.71 -0.37
N ILE A 110 12.39 -30.39 -0.48
CA ILE A 110 13.73 -29.84 -0.75
C ILE A 110 14.70 -30.21 0.39
N LYS A 111 14.29 -30.01 1.65
CA LYS A 111 15.09 -30.38 2.82
C LYS A 111 15.43 -31.87 2.82
N GLU A 112 14.44 -32.72 2.62
CA GLU A 112 14.64 -34.18 2.58
C GLU A 112 15.54 -34.63 1.42
N LYS A 113 15.37 -34.06 0.22
CA LYS A 113 16.21 -34.37 -0.94
C LYS A 113 17.68 -34.04 -0.67
N ILE A 114 17.95 -32.91 -0.04
CA ILE A 114 19.32 -32.47 0.26
C ILE A 114 19.93 -33.27 1.42
N GLU A 115 19.14 -33.59 2.45
CA GLU A 115 19.62 -34.38 3.60
C GLU A 115 19.91 -35.84 3.24
N LYS A 116 19.10 -36.45 2.35
CA LYS A 116 19.23 -37.84 1.94
C LYS A 116 20.20 -38.05 0.77
N ASN A 117 20.64 -36.99 0.09
CA ASN A 117 21.55 -37.13 -1.05
C ASN A 117 22.96 -37.55 -0.59
N PRO A 118 23.49 -38.70 -1.06
CA PRO A 118 24.84 -39.15 -0.75
C PRO A 118 25.94 -38.14 -1.14
N GLU A 119 25.76 -37.34 -2.19
CA GLU A 119 26.71 -36.29 -2.59
C GLU A 119 26.87 -35.17 -1.54
N PHE A 120 25.86 -34.99 -0.70
CA PHE A 120 25.86 -33.95 0.33
C PHE A 120 26.16 -34.51 1.71
N LYS A 121 26.34 -35.82 1.86
CA LYS A 121 26.51 -36.48 3.15
C LYS A 121 27.66 -35.89 3.96
N ASP A 122 28.79 -35.62 3.30
CA ASP A 122 30.03 -35.12 3.90
C ASP A 122 30.10 -33.58 4.03
N LEU A 123 29.09 -32.86 3.52
CA LEU A 123 29.02 -31.40 3.67
C LEU A 123 28.74 -31.02 5.12
N SER A 124 29.34 -29.91 5.56
CA SER A 124 29.03 -29.29 6.84
C SER A 124 27.54 -28.92 6.92
N LYS A 125 27.03 -28.82 8.15
CA LYS A 125 25.63 -28.41 8.39
C LYS A 125 25.31 -27.06 7.73
N GLU A 126 26.27 -26.13 7.72
CA GLU A 126 26.14 -24.82 7.09
C GLU A 126 26.04 -24.91 5.56
N ALA A 127 26.84 -25.75 4.92
CA ALA A 127 26.79 -25.94 3.47
C ALA A 127 25.53 -26.69 2.99
N LYS A 128 24.97 -27.58 3.81
CA LYS A 128 23.64 -28.16 3.55
C LYS A 128 22.56 -27.10 3.65
N LEU A 129 22.64 -26.25 4.68
CA LEU A 129 21.69 -25.17 4.90
C LEU A 129 21.73 -24.12 3.78
N SER A 130 22.91 -23.78 3.26
CA SER A 130 23.03 -22.85 2.13
C SER A 130 22.37 -23.39 0.86
N LYS A 131 22.60 -24.66 0.52
CA LYS A 131 21.96 -25.31 -0.63
C LYS A 131 20.44 -25.38 -0.50
N ILE A 132 19.94 -25.68 0.70
CA ILE A 132 18.50 -25.66 0.99
C ILE A 132 17.94 -24.26 0.73
N ARG A 133 18.62 -23.21 1.20
CA ARG A 133 18.20 -21.82 0.98
C ARG A 133 18.19 -21.45 -0.50
N GLU A 134 19.22 -21.84 -1.25
CA GLU A 134 19.32 -21.59 -2.69
C GLU A 134 18.16 -22.23 -3.46
N GLU A 135 17.87 -23.50 -3.21
CA GLU A 135 16.79 -24.21 -3.91
C GLU A 135 15.40 -23.67 -3.52
N ILE A 136 15.19 -23.32 -2.25
CA ILE A 136 13.96 -22.64 -1.80
C ILE A 136 13.82 -21.26 -2.46
N LEU A 137 14.91 -20.51 -2.58
CA LEU A 137 14.90 -19.20 -3.24
C LEU A 137 14.54 -19.34 -4.72
N LYS A 138 15.17 -20.28 -5.43
CA LYS A 138 14.87 -20.58 -6.83
C LYS A 138 13.40 -20.97 -7.04
N ASN A 139 12.88 -21.89 -6.22
CA ASN A 139 11.45 -22.25 -6.29
C ASN A 139 10.53 -21.05 -6.04
N ARG A 140 10.89 -20.16 -5.12
CA ARG A 140 10.13 -18.94 -4.84
C ARG A 140 10.10 -18.01 -6.06
N GLU A 141 11.23 -17.85 -6.75
CA GLU A 141 11.33 -17.03 -7.96
C GLU A 141 10.50 -17.61 -9.11
N GLU A 142 10.59 -18.92 -9.35
CA GLU A 142 9.77 -19.62 -10.35
C GLU A 142 8.27 -19.40 -10.11
N ARG A 143 7.80 -19.54 -8.86
CA ARG A 143 6.39 -19.27 -8.50
C ARG A 143 5.99 -17.82 -8.71
N LYS A 144 6.90 -16.85 -8.50
CA LYS A 144 6.63 -15.44 -8.79
C LYS A 144 6.47 -15.21 -10.29
N GLU A 145 7.26 -15.86 -11.13
CA GLU A 145 7.13 -15.78 -12.58
C GLU A 145 5.85 -16.45 -13.09
N GLU A 146 5.52 -17.63 -12.58
CA GLU A 146 4.24 -18.30 -12.88
C GLU A 146 3.05 -17.42 -12.52
N LEU A 147 3.10 -16.74 -11.37
CA LEU A 147 2.03 -15.84 -10.94
C LEU A 147 1.91 -14.62 -11.87
N LYS A 148 3.02 -14.10 -12.42
CA LYS A 148 2.99 -13.04 -13.44
C LYS A 148 2.34 -13.52 -14.74
N LYS A 149 2.72 -14.71 -15.23
CA LYS A 149 2.11 -15.32 -16.43
C LYS A 149 0.62 -15.58 -16.24
N LEU A 150 0.21 -16.03 -15.04
CA LEU A 150 -1.20 -16.24 -14.67
C LEU A 150 -2.00 -14.93 -14.71
N LYS A 151 -1.42 -13.81 -14.28
CA LYS A 151 -2.07 -12.50 -14.34
C LYS A 151 -2.44 -12.08 -15.76
N GLU A 152 -1.63 -12.46 -16.74
CA GLU A 152 -1.82 -12.13 -18.16
C GLU A 152 -2.75 -13.15 -18.86
N ASN A 153 -2.58 -14.44 -18.55
CA ASN A 153 -3.22 -15.53 -19.30
C ASN A 153 -4.50 -16.07 -18.65
N ASN A 154 -4.67 -15.94 -17.33
CA ASN A 154 -5.81 -16.47 -16.59
C ASN A 154 -6.13 -15.66 -15.32
N THR A 155 -6.79 -14.51 -15.51
CA THR A 155 -7.17 -13.59 -14.44
C THR A 155 -7.99 -14.25 -13.31
N SER A 156 -8.87 -15.21 -13.65
CA SER A 156 -9.70 -15.90 -12.66
C SER A 156 -8.86 -16.73 -11.68
N GLU A 157 -7.90 -17.48 -12.20
CA GLU A 157 -7.00 -18.27 -11.38
C GLU A 157 -6.02 -17.40 -10.58
N TYR A 158 -5.51 -16.33 -11.18
CA TYR A 158 -4.71 -15.32 -10.49
C TYR A 158 -5.47 -14.71 -9.29
N ASP A 159 -6.73 -14.30 -9.49
CA ASP A 159 -7.57 -13.73 -8.45
C ASP A 159 -7.86 -14.73 -7.33
N LYS A 160 -8.02 -16.02 -7.67
CA LYS A 160 -8.17 -17.09 -6.68
C LYS A 160 -6.91 -17.22 -5.81
N LYS A 161 -5.72 -17.30 -6.41
CA LYS A 161 -4.44 -17.36 -5.68
C LYS A 161 -4.22 -16.12 -4.81
N LEU A 162 -4.61 -14.94 -5.30
CA LEU A 162 -4.53 -13.70 -4.54
C LEU A 162 -5.49 -13.70 -3.33
N LYS A 163 -6.72 -14.20 -3.49
CA LYS A 163 -7.68 -14.34 -2.38
C LYS A 163 -7.18 -15.30 -1.32
N GLU A 164 -6.66 -16.45 -1.72
CA GLU A 164 -6.09 -17.44 -0.80
C GLU A 164 -4.89 -16.87 -0.02
N ALA A 165 -4.01 -16.14 -0.69
CA ALA A 165 -2.91 -15.43 -0.02
C ALA A 165 -3.43 -14.36 0.96
N LYS A 166 -4.46 -13.60 0.59
CA LYS A 166 -5.11 -12.63 1.49
C LYS A 166 -5.74 -13.29 2.71
N GLU A 167 -6.32 -14.48 2.57
CA GLU A 167 -6.90 -15.23 3.71
C GLU A 167 -5.84 -15.70 4.72
N ARG A 168 -4.60 -15.90 4.26
CA ARG A 168 -3.42 -16.20 5.08
C ARG A 168 -2.63 -14.96 5.51
N THR A 169 -3.09 -13.77 5.13
CA THR A 169 -2.46 -12.50 5.49
C THR A 169 -2.97 -12.02 6.84
N ARG A 170 -2.07 -11.47 7.65
CA ARG A 170 -2.33 -10.93 8.99
C ARG A 170 -1.65 -9.57 9.15
N LYS A 171 -2.23 -8.69 9.97
CA LYS A 171 -1.63 -7.40 10.33
C LYS A 171 -0.93 -7.49 11.68
N LEU A 172 0.36 -7.19 11.71
CA LEU A 172 1.19 -7.22 12.90
C LEU A 172 1.55 -5.79 13.30
N ASN A 173 1.30 -5.43 14.56
CA ASN A 173 1.87 -4.22 15.15
C ASN A 173 3.31 -4.49 15.54
N ILE A 174 4.24 -3.67 15.07
CA ILE A 174 5.66 -3.80 15.33
C ILE A 174 6.17 -2.64 16.19
N PRO A 175 7.28 -2.79 16.94
CA PRO A 175 7.78 -1.73 17.80
C PRO A 175 8.35 -0.55 17.01
N THR A 176 9.42 -0.79 16.24
CA THR A 176 10.03 0.19 15.33
C THR A 176 10.56 -0.53 14.09
N LEU A 177 10.59 0.15 12.94
CA LEU A 177 11.13 -0.43 11.71
C LEU A 177 12.58 -0.88 11.87
N ASN A 178 13.40 -0.12 12.58
CA ASN A 178 14.83 -0.42 12.74
C ASN A 178 15.04 -1.71 13.53
N SER A 179 14.48 -1.81 14.74
CA SER A 179 14.62 -3.00 15.59
C SER A 179 13.98 -4.23 14.95
N PHE A 180 12.85 -4.04 14.27
CA PHE A 180 12.18 -5.14 13.57
C PHE A 180 12.97 -5.61 12.35
N SER A 181 13.57 -4.70 11.59
CA SER A 181 14.42 -5.03 10.45
C SER A 181 15.65 -5.83 10.89
N GLU A 182 16.32 -5.42 11.96
CA GLU A 182 17.45 -6.15 12.53
C GLU A 182 17.03 -7.55 13.01
N PHE A 183 15.92 -7.64 13.74
CA PHE A 183 15.34 -8.92 14.15
C PHE A 183 15.06 -9.85 12.96
N MET A 184 14.44 -9.33 11.90
CA MET A 184 14.14 -10.08 10.69
C MET A 184 15.40 -10.55 9.97
N GLN A 185 16.40 -9.68 9.83
CA GLN A 185 17.68 -10.02 9.23
C GLN A 185 18.39 -11.13 10.01
N ASN A 186 18.38 -11.05 11.36
CA ASN A 186 18.92 -12.10 12.21
C ASN A 186 18.19 -13.44 12.01
N LYS A 187 16.86 -13.43 11.93
CA LYS A 187 16.08 -14.65 11.68
C LYS A 187 16.32 -15.25 10.29
N ILE A 188 16.53 -14.42 9.28
CA ILE A 188 16.93 -14.88 7.94
C ILE A 188 18.35 -15.48 7.99
N ALA A 189 19.28 -14.85 8.71
CA ALA A 189 20.64 -15.35 8.89
C ALA A 189 20.68 -16.70 9.64
N GLU A 190 19.81 -16.88 10.65
CA GLU A 190 19.57 -18.17 11.34
C GLU A 190 19.02 -19.26 10.39
N GLY A 191 18.50 -18.88 9.22
CA GLY A 191 18.02 -19.81 8.20
C GLY A 191 16.51 -19.99 8.15
N LYS A 192 15.76 -19.04 8.70
CA LYS A 192 14.30 -19.00 8.47
C LYS A 192 14.01 -18.61 7.02
N ASN A 193 13.08 -19.33 6.41
CA ASN A 193 12.74 -19.15 5.00
C ASN A 193 11.62 -18.12 4.84
N VAL A 194 11.92 -16.88 5.23
CA VAL A 194 10.98 -15.75 5.19
C VAL A 194 11.49 -14.67 4.25
N GLU A 195 10.60 -14.10 3.45
CA GLU A 195 10.89 -12.93 2.63
C GLU A 195 10.58 -11.66 3.42
N PHE A 196 11.55 -10.75 3.55
CA PHE A 196 11.36 -9.48 4.22
C PHE A 196 11.44 -8.33 3.21
N VAL A 197 10.38 -7.53 3.11
CA VAL A 197 10.25 -6.45 2.11
C VAL A 197 9.90 -5.14 2.77
N ILE A 198 10.73 -4.11 2.56
CA ILE A 198 10.43 -2.75 2.98
C ILE A 198 9.98 -1.95 1.75
N LYS A 199 8.76 -1.43 1.79
CA LYS A 199 8.17 -0.62 0.73
C LYS A 199 8.29 0.86 1.08
N GLU A 200 8.60 1.70 0.10
CA GLU A 200 8.54 3.15 0.29
C GLU A 200 7.09 3.64 0.36
N ILE A 201 6.85 4.70 1.13
CA ILE A 201 5.54 5.35 1.13
C ILE A 201 5.32 5.96 -0.25
N PRO A 202 4.20 5.67 -0.94
CA PRO A 202 3.91 6.28 -2.22
C PRO A 202 3.91 7.82 -2.11
N ALA A 203 4.58 8.50 -3.04
CA ALA A 203 4.71 9.97 -3.02
C ALA A 203 3.34 10.67 -2.97
N PHE A 204 2.33 10.11 -3.63
CA PHE A 204 0.96 10.62 -3.58
C PHE A 204 0.37 10.59 -2.16
N THR A 205 0.60 9.52 -1.40
CA THR A 205 0.14 9.40 0.00
C THR A 205 0.78 10.48 0.87
N VAL A 206 2.06 10.77 0.66
CA VAL A 206 2.77 11.86 1.36
C VAL A 206 2.18 13.24 1.01
N VAL A 207 1.82 13.47 -0.26
CA VAL A 207 1.18 14.73 -0.67
C VAL A 207 -0.22 14.85 -0.08
N MET A 208 -1.02 13.78 -0.13
CA MET A 208 -2.37 13.78 0.42
C MET A 208 -2.39 13.94 1.94
N SER A 209 -1.47 13.29 2.66
CA SER A 209 -1.38 13.45 4.12
C SER A 209 -1.07 14.89 4.50
N ARG A 210 -0.23 15.60 3.73
CA ARG A 210 0.02 17.04 3.92
C ARG A 210 -1.23 17.88 3.66
N ILE A 211 -1.99 17.61 2.59
CA ILE A 211 -3.23 18.32 2.29
C ILE A 211 -4.25 18.14 3.43
N VAL A 212 -4.42 16.90 3.90
CA VAL A 212 -5.34 16.58 5.01
C VAL A 212 -4.84 17.19 6.33
N ALA A 213 -3.53 17.18 6.60
CA ALA A 213 -2.96 17.79 7.81
C ALA A 213 -3.12 19.32 7.85
N LEU A 214 -3.22 19.97 6.68
CA LEU A 214 -3.49 21.42 6.59
C LEU A 214 -4.99 21.76 6.67
N LEU A 215 -5.88 20.78 6.57
CA LEU A 215 -7.34 20.96 6.57
C LEU A 215 -7.85 21.66 7.84
N PRO A 216 -7.37 21.35 9.07
CA PRO A 216 -7.71 22.11 10.28
C PRO A 216 -7.27 23.58 10.20
N THR A 217 -6.10 23.85 9.61
CA THR A 217 -5.57 25.22 9.46
C THR A 217 -6.40 26.02 8.47
N ILE A 218 -6.79 25.41 7.35
CA ILE A 218 -7.67 26.01 6.35
C ILE A 218 -9.04 26.28 6.97
N MET A 219 -9.59 25.35 7.76
CA MET A 219 -10.83 25.57 8.50
C MET A 219 -10.72 26.76 9.45
N PHE A 220 -9.63 26.87 10.20
CA PHE A 220 -9.43 28.00 11.12
C PHE A 220 -9.35 29.33 10.36
N MET A 221 -8.67 29.35 9.21
CA MET A 221 -8.58 30.53 8.35
C MET A 221 -9.95 30.94 7.78
N ILE A 222 -10.78 29.97 7.38
CA ILE A 222 -12.17 30.21 6.94
C ILE A 222 -13.01 30.74 8.11
N LEU A 223 -12.87 30.16 9.31
CA LEU A 223 -13.58 30.63 10.50
C LEU A 223 -13.22 32.07 10.85
N ILE A 224 -11.93 32.42 10.81
CA ILE A 224 -11.46 33.81 10.98
C ILE A 224 -12.06 34.73 9.91
N TYR A 225 -12.09 34.30 8.65
CA TYR A 225 -12.69 35.09 7.58
C TYR A 225 -14.19 35.32 7.80
N LEU A 226 -14.93 34.28 8.22
CA LEU A 226 -16.36 34.37 8.50
C LEU A 226 -16.66 35.25 9.72
N THR A 227 -15.88 35.15 10.79
CA THR A 227 -16.04 36.03 11.96
C THR A 227 -15.78 37.48 11.57
N LEU A 228 -14.68 37.79 10.88
CA LEU A 228 -14.39 39.15 10.39
C LEU A 228 -15.50 39.68 9.47
N LYS A 229 -16.05 38.83 8.59
CA LYS A 229 -17.17 39.21 7.72
C LYS A 229 -18.44 39.54 8.54
N MET A 230 -18.75 38.75 9.57
CA MET A 230 -19.91 38.99 10.44
C MET A 230 -19.75 40.25 11.30
N TYR A 231 -18.56 40.49 11.86
CA TYR A 231 -18.26 41.72 12.61
C TYR A 231 -18.21 42.97 11.70
N GLY A 232 -17.78 42.83 10.44
CA GLY A 232 -17.70 43.93 9.48
C GLY A 232 -19.00 44.31 8.77
N THR A 233 -20.04 43.46 8.80
CA THR A 233 -21.37 43.76 8.24
C THR A 233 -22.31 44.54 9.18
N GLY A 234 -21.78 45.07 10.30
CA GLY A 234 -22.47 46.06 11.14
C GLY A 234 -22.66 47.40 10.43
N LYS A 235 -23.38 47.43 9.31
CA LYS A 235 -23.95 48.67 8.79
C LYS A 235 -24.94 49.17 9.84
N SER A 236 -24.54 50.26 10.49
CA SER A 236 -25.36 51.13 11.34
C SER A 236 -26.78 51.28 10.79
N ARG A 237 -27.74 50.57 11.39
CA ARG A 237 -29.11 51.07 11.45
C ARG A 237 -29.14 52.14 12.54
N THR A 238 -28.57 53.30 12.24
CA THR A 238 -29.02 54.54 12.85
C THR A 238 -30.44 54.76 12.35
N SER A 239 -31.37 54.68 13.28
CA SER A 239 -32.72 55.23 13.22
C SER A 239 -32.72 56.62 12.57
N ILE A 240 -33.43 56.76 11.45
CA ILE A 240 -34.37 57.85 11.15
C ILE A 240 -35.51 57.23 10.34
#